data_AF-A0A2V8H294-F1
#
_entry.id   AF-A0A2V8H294-F1
#
_cell.length_a   1.000
_cell.length_b   1.000
_cell.length_c   1.000
_cell.angle_alpha   90.00
_cell.angle_beta   90.00
_cell.angle_gamma   90.00
#
_symmetry.space_group_name_H-M   'P 1'
#
loop_
_entity.id
_entity.type
_entity.pdbx_description
1 polymer ?
#
loop_
_entity_poly.entity_id
_entity_poly.type
_entity_poly.pdbx_seq_one_letter_code
_entity_poly.pdbx_strand_id
1 'polypeptide(L)'
;MTWTGQLDQPSGEVVAALLDALMHDPNVNVRLATIDALERFATREEVKRGTIQAVQRQPSPLVQIALIDFMVKTNERESVPALQRLAMDPQVNDAVRARAAWGLQQLG
;
A
#
# COMPACT_ATOMS: atom_id res chain seq x y z
N MET A 1 -22.90 27.87 -9.12
CA MET A 1 -22.24 26.78 -9.87
C MET A 1 -20.76 26.85 -9.57
N THR A 2 -20.31 26.21 -8.49
CA THR A 2 -18.91 26.29 -8.05
C THR A 2 -18.12 25.24 -8.82
N TRP A 3 -17.23 25.71 -9.71
CA TRP A 3 -16.30 24.89 -10.48
C TRP A 3 -15.19 24.41 -9.56
N THR A 4 -15.35 23.22 -8.96
CA THR A 4 -14.33 22.59 -8.10
C THR A 4 -13.60 21.42 -8.76
N GLY A 5 -13.96 21.04 -10.00
CA GLY A 5 -13.42 19.85 -10.66
C GLY A 5 -12.00 19.96 -11.25
N GLN A 6 -11.32 21.11 -11.10
CA GLN A 6 -10.07 21.37 -11.84
C GLN A 6 -8.87 21.73 -10.95
N LEU A 7 -9.03 21.76 -9.62
CA LEU A 7 -7.97 22.20 -8.69
C LEU A 7 -7.16 21.05 -8.05
N ASP A 8 -7.51 19.78 -8.27
CA ASP A 8 -6.76 18.61 -7.76
C ASP A 8 -5.74 18.02 -8.77
N GLN A 9 -5.59 18.61 -9.96
CA GLN A 9 -4.77 18.03 -11.05
C GLN A 9 -3.32 17.73 -10.66
N PRO A 10 -2.58 18.62 -9.96
CA PRO A 10 -1.18 18.34 -9.62
C PRO A 10 -1.05 17.21 -8.59
N SER A 11 -2.01 17.09 -7.66
CA SER A 11 -1.96 16.08 -6.61
C SER A 11 -2.35 14.70 -7.15
N GLY A 12 -3.30 14.64 -8.09
CA GLY A 12 -3.69 13.40 -8.77
C GLY A 12 -2.56 12.82 -9.62
N GLU A 13 -1.88 13.64 -10.42
CA GLU A 13 -0.74 13.17 -11.23
C GLU A 13 0.42 12.66 -10.36
N VAL A 14 0.71 13.34 -9.24
CA VAL A 14 1.74 12.89 -8.29
C VAL A 14 1.36 11.55 -7.67
N VAL A 15 0.12 11.37 -7.23
CA VAL A 15 -0.35 10.09 -6.67
C VAL A 15 -0.29 8.98 -7.70
N ALA A 16 -0.70 9.25 -8.94
CA ALA A 16 -0.62 8.28 -10.03
C ALA A 16 0.82 7.85 -10.31
N ALA A 17 1.76 8.81 -10.38
CA ALA A 17 3.18 8.52 -10.60
C ALA A 17 3.80 7.73 -9.44
N LEU A 18 3.44 8.04 -8.19
CA LEU A 18 3.88 7.27 -7.03
C LEU A 18 3.32 5.84 -7.08
N LEU A 19 2.03 5.65 -7.37
CA LEU A 19 1.46 4.30 -7.49
C LEU A 19 2.10 3.51 -8.63
N ASP A 20 2.40 4.16 -9.76
CA ASP A 20 3.13 3.53 -10.86
C ASP A 20 4.55 3.09 -10.45
N ALA A 21 5.30 3.97 -9.79
CA ALA A 21 6.62 3.63 -9.26
C ALA A 21 6.56 2.47 -8.25
N LEU A 22 5.56 2.47 -7.35
CA LEU A 22 5.33 1.37 -6.42
C LEU A 22 5.08 0.05 -7.16
N MET A 23 4.35 0.06 -8.27
CA MET A 23 4.02 -1.16 -9.00
C MET A 23 5.16 -1.67 -9.88
N HIS A 24 5.93 -0.77 -10.50
CA HIS A 24 6.75 -1.10 -11.65
C HIS A 24 8.23 -0.71 -11.56
N ASP A 25 8.62 0.18 -10.63
CA ASP A 25 10.03 0.59 -10.55
C ASP A 25 10.91 -0.64 -10.27
N PRO A 26 11.96 -0.91 -11.06
CA PRO A 26 12.78 -2.11 -10.89
C PRO A 26 13.56 -2.11 -9.57
N ASN A 27 13.85 -0.94 -9.01
CA ASN A 27 14.62 -0.78 -7.80
C ASN A 27 13.74 -0.89 -6.56
N VAL A 28 13.96 -1.92 -5.75
CA VAL A 28 13.27 -2.16 -4.48
C VAL A 28 13.33 -0.92 -3.57
N ASN A 29 14.46 -0.20 -3.53
CA ASN A 29 14.62 0.97 -2.68
C ASN A 29 13.75 2.14 -3.13
N VAL A 30 13.51 2.29 -4.45
CA VAL A 30 12.58 3.29 -4.96
C VAL A 30 11.16 2.92 -4.54
N ARG A 31 10.75 1.66 -4.71
CA ARG A 31 9.42 1.20 -4.27
C ARG A 31 9.19 1.41 -2.77
N LEU A 32 10.21 1.22 -1.93
CA LEU A 32 10.14 1.51 -0.50
C LEU A 32 9.96 3.01 -0.23
N ALA A 33 10.80 3.87 -0.83
CA ALA A 33 10.69 5.32 -0.69
C ALA A 33 9.34 5.87 -1.19
N THR A 34 8.76 5.22 -2.20
CA THR A 34 7.42 5.53 -2.70
C THR A 34 6.33 5.26 -1.66
N ILE A 35 6.44 4.18 -0.87
CA ILE A 35 5.47 3.89 0.20
C ILE A 35 5.48 5.00 1.24
N ASP A 36 6.66 5.46 1.66
CA ASP A 36 6.81 6.58 2.60
C ASP A 36 6.18 7.87 2.03
N ALA A 37 6.36 8.13 0.73
CA ALA A 37 5.78 9.29 0.08
C ALA A 37 4.24 9.22 0.00
N LEU A 38 3.68 8.03 -0.21
CA LEU A 38 2.24 7.79 -0.30
C LEU A 38 1.51 8.04 1.04
N GLU A 39 2.20 8.03 2.18
CA GLU A 39 1.60 8.32 3.50
C GLU A 39 0.91 9.68 3.54
N ARG A 40 1.48 10.68 2.85
CA ARG A 40 0.92 12.03 2.77
C ARG A 40 -0.43 12.08 2.05
N PHE A 41 -0.76 11.03 1.33
CA PHE A 41 -1.96 10.89 0.51
C PHE A 41 -2.84 9.70 0.95
N ALA A 42 -2.59 9.13 2.12
CA ALA A 42 -3.22 7.89 2.59
C ALA A 42 -4.75 7.93 2.66
N THR A 43 -5.36 9.10 2.82
CA THR A 43 -6.82 9.26 2.85
C THR A 43 -7.46 9.18 1.47
N ARG A 44 -6.68 9.24 0.38
CA ARG A 44 -7.19 9.15 -0.99
C ARG A 44 -7.51 7.71 -1.36
N GLU A 45 -8.71 7.49 -1.88
CA GLU A 45 -9.21 6.18 -2.31
C GLU A 45 -8.33 5.48 -3.36
N GLU A 46 -7.61 6.23 -4.16
CA GLU A 46 -6.63 5.70 -5.12
C GLU A 46 -5.42 5.07 -4.41
N VAL A 47 -4.93 5.71 -3.34
CA VAL A 47 -3.78 5.22 -2.56
C VAL A 47 -4.17 3.99 -1.75
N LYS A 48 -5.34 4.00 -1.13
CA LYS A 48 -5.86 2.84 -0.40
C LYS A 48 -5.96 1.61 -1.29
N ARG A 49 -6.67 1.73 -2.42
CA ARG A 49 -6.84 0.64 -3.38
C ARG A 49 -5.52 0.20 -4.00
N GLY A 50 -4.67 1.16 -4.36
CA GLY A 50 -3.36 0.90 -4.95
C GLY A 50 -2.43 0.11 -4.02
N THR A 51 -2.35 0.47 -2.75
CA THR A 51 -1.51 -0.23 -1.76
C THR A 51 -2.06 -1.62 -1.41
N ILE A 52 -3.39 -1.78 -1.31
CA ILE A 52 -4.05 -3.10 -1.13
C ILE A 52 -3.80 -4.03 -2.32
N GLN A 53 -3.81 -3.51 -3.55
CA GLN A 53 -3.45 -4.29 -4.72
C GLN A 53 -1.96 -4.64 -4.72
N ALA A 54 -1.09 -3.67 -4.40
CA ALA A 54 0.34 -3.85 -4.41
C ALA A 54 0.78 -4.93 -3.42
N VAL A 55 0.29 -4.95 -2.17
CA VAL A 55 0.79 -5.86 -1.14
C VAL A 55 0.65 -7.35 -1.53
N GLN A 56 -0.35 -7.67 -2.35
CA GLN A 56 -0.61 -9.02 -2.83
C GLN A 56 0.26 -9.44 -4.02
N ARG A 57 0.86 -8.48 -4.73
CA ARG A 57 1.55 -8.70 -6.01
C ARG A 57 3.04 -8.39 -5.95
N GLN A 58 3.50 -7.67 -4.93
CA GLN A 58 4.90 -7.31 -4.79
C GLN A 58 5.76 -8.57 -4.66
N PRO A 59 6.79 -8.75 -5.51
CA PRO A 59 7.67 -9.92 -5.46
C PRO A 59 8.68 -9.84 -4.30
N SER A 60 8.89 -8.65 -3.74
CA SER A 60 9.85 -8.42 -2.66
C SER A 60 9.15 -8.54 -1.29
N PRO A 61 9.56 -9.48 -0.42
CA PRO A 61 9.05 -9.56 0.94
C PRO A 61 9.21 -8.26 1.73
N LEU A 62 10.28 -7.51 1.49
CA LEU A 62 10.53 -6.23 2.16
C LEU A 62 9.48 -5.19 1.77
N VAL A 63 9.10 -5.12 0.50
CA VAL A 63 8.07 -4.17 0.04
C VAL A 63 6.69 -4.59 0.55
N GLN A 64 6.40 -5.89 0.62
CA GLN A 64 5.17 -6.38 1.24
C GLN A 64 5.08 -5.99 2.71
N ILE A 65 6.16 -6.17 3.48
CA ILE A 65 6.23 -5.77 4.90
C ILE A 65 5.99 -4.26 5.05
N ALA A 66 6.66 -3.43 4.24
CA ALA A 66 6.46 -1.99 4.29
C ALA A 66 5.01 -1.56 3.94
N LEU A 67 4.35 -2.25 3.01
CA LEU A 67 2.94 -2.00 2.70
C LEU A 67 2.00 -2.43 3.83
N ILE A 68 2.30 -3.52 4.54
CA ILE A 68 1.54 -3.92 5.73
C ILE A 68 1.69 -2.86 6.83
N ASP A 69 2.89 -2.33 7.01
CA ASP A 69 3.19 -1.29 8.00
C ASP A 69 2.47 0.01 7.67
N PHE A 70 2.48 0.39 6.39
CA PHE A 70 1.69 1.49 5.87
C PHE A 70 0.21 1.31 6.22
N MET A 71 -0.39 0.15 5.93
CA MET A 71 -1.81 -0.12 6.19
C MET A 71 -2.16 0.03 7.67
N VAL A 72 -1.32 -0.48 8.57
CA VAL A 72 -1.52 -0.32 10.01
C VAL A 72 -1.38 1.14 10.43
N LYS A 73 -0.32 1.82 9.98
CA LYS A 73 -0.05 3.22 10.31
C LYS A 73 -1.16 4.15 9.85
N THR A 74 -1.77 3.87 8.70
CA THR A 74 -2.87 4.67 8.15
C THR A 74 -4.25 4.16 8.57
N ASN A 75 -4.31 3.14 9.42
CA ASN A 75 -5.54 2.48 9.87
C ASN A 75 -6.45 2.04 8.70
N GLU A 76 -5.85 1.46 7.67
CA GLU A 76 -6.52 1.02 6.44
C GLU A 76 -7.24 -0.32 6.65
N ARG A 77 -8.47 -0.26 7.16
CA ARG A 77 -9.27 -1.46 7.49
C ARG A 77 -9.74 -2.25 6.27
N GLU A 78 -9.82 -1.64 5.08
CA GLU A 78 -10.21 -2.39 3.88
C GLU A 78 -9.11 -3.37 3.43
N SER A 79 -7.90 -3.25 3.99
CA SER A 79 -6.80 -4.19 3.75
C SER A 79 -6.97 -5.55 4.45
N VAL A 80 -7.86 -5.67 5.45
CA VAL A 80 -7.99 -6.88 6.28
C VAL A 80 -8.12 -8.17 5.47
N PRO A 81 -8.97 -8.26 4.42
CA PRO A 81 -9.05 -9.46 3.59
C PRO A 81 -7.74 -9.80 2.84
N ALA A 82 -6.97 -8.78 2.44
CA ALA A 82 -5.67 -8.98 1.80
C ALA A 82 -4.63 -9.51 2.80
N LEU A 83 -4.61 -8.97 4.02
CA LEU A 83 -3.72 -9.42 5.09
C LEU A 83 -4.05 -10.86 5.55
N GLN A 84 -5.34 -11.23 5.62
CA GLN A 84 -5.75 -12.61 5.90
C GLN A 84 -5.20 -13.60 4.87
N ARG A 85 -5.31 -13.28 3.57
CA ARG A 85 -4.75 -14.13 2.51
C ARG A 85 -3.25 -14.30 2.65
N LEU A 86 -2.52 -13.20 2.87
CA LEU A 86 -1.06 -13.25 3.05
C LEU A 86 -0.66 -14.06 4.28
N ALA A 87 -1.37 -13.93 5.40
CA ALA A 87 -1.05 -14.66 6.63
C ALA A 87 -1.26 -16.18 6.51
N MET A 88 -2.20 -16.61 5.66
CA MET A 88 -2.61 -18.01 5.53
C MET A 88 -1.99 -18.76 4.35
N ASP A 89 -1.40 -18.06 3.38
CA ASP A 89 -0.83 -18.68 2.18
C ASP A 89 0.59 -19.23 2.44
N PRO A 90 0.80 -20.56 2.44
CA PRO A 90 2.12 -21.15 2.72
C PRO A 90 3.18 -20.84 1.66
N GLN A 91 2.82 -20.31 0.49
CA GLN A 91 3.77 -19.88 -0.54
C GLN A 91 4.30 -18.46 -0.31
N VAL A 92 3.65 -17.66 0.55
CA VAL A 92 4.13 -16.33 0.92
C VAL A 92 5.29 -16.47 1.90
N ASN A 93 6.31 -15.60 1.79
CA ASN A 93 7.46 -15.59 2.68
C ASN A 93 7.05 -15.54 4.18
N ASP A 94 7.70 -16.35 5.02
CA ASP A 94 7.37 -16.48 6.45
C ASP A 94 7.30 -15.14 7.19
N ALA A 95 8.24 -14.22 6.92
CA ALA A 95 8.28 -12.91 7.55
C ALA A 95 7.07 -12.04 7.15
N VAL A 96 6.63 -12.14 5.89
CA VAL A 96 5.44 -11.45 5.39
C VAL A 96 4.18 -12.03 6.04
N ARG A 97 4.07 -13.36 6.18
CA ARG A 97 2.92 -13.98 6.86
C ARG A 97 2.83 -13.56 8.32
N ALA A 98 3.97 -13.61 9.03
CA ALA A 98 4.06 -13.16 10.42
C ALA A 98 3.69 -11.68 10.55
N ARG A 99 4.14 -10.84 9.61
CA ARG A 99 3.82 -9.42 9.62
C ARG A 99 2.36 -9.15 9.31
N ALA A 100 1.76 -9.87 8.37
CA ALA A 100 0.34 -9.77 8.05
C ALA A 100 -0.53 -10.19 9.24
N ALA A 101 -0.17 -11.28 9.93
CA ALA A 101 -0.83 -11.71 11.16
C ALA A 101 -0.74 -10.64 12.26
N TRP A 102 0.42 -10.02 12.44
CA TRP A 102 0.56 -8.86 13.33
C TRP A 102 -0.33 -7.69 12.91
N GLY A 103 -0.38 -7.37 11.60
CA GLY A 103 -1.18 -6.25 11.10
C GLY A 103 -2.68 -6.45 11.33
N LEU A 104 -3.17 -7.68 11.20
CA LEU A 104 -4.55 -8.04 11.55
C LEU A 104 -4.87 -7.79 13.02
N GLN A 105 -3.93 -8.01 13.94
CA GLN A 105 -4.13 -7.71 15.35
C GLN A 105 -4.21 -6.21 15.64
N GLN A 106 -3.58 -5.37 14.82
CA GLN A 106 -3.60 -3.91 15.01
C GLN A 106 -4.84 -3.24 14.39
N LEU A 107 -5.40 -3.84 13.33
CA LEU A 107 -6.56 -3.31 12.61
C LEU A 107 -7.91 -3.84 13.11
N GLY A 108 -7.87 -4.86 13.98
CA GLY A 108 -9.03 -5.48 14.62
C GLY A 108 -9.69 -4.65 15.72
#